data_AF-C0B654-F1
#
_entry.id   AF-C0B654-F1
#
_cell.length_a   1.000
_cell.length_b   1.000
_cell.length_c   1.000
_cell.angle_alpha   90.00
_cell.angle_beta   90.00
_cell.angle_gamma   90.00
#
_symmetry.space_group_name_H-M   'P 1'
#
loop_
_entity.id
_entity.type
_entity.pdbx_description
1 polymer ?
#
loop_
_entity_poly.entity_id
_entity_poly.type
_entity_poly.pdbx_seq_one_letter_code
_entity_poly.pdbx_strand_id
1 'polypeptide(L)'
;MFCRNPESDFTRNRKLSFREYIQFMLQMQSKSVSNAVNICRAYLKHGGDETETMLLIQKYLTPVRYNRKYPIHLSPKRNRDFMYRVT
;
A
#
# COMPACT_ATOMS: atom_id res chain seq x y z
N MET A 1 8.45 9.45 1.98
CA MET A 1 8.81 8.29 1.15
C MET A 1 9.43 8.82 -0.12
N PHE A 2 10.71 8.53 -0.37
CA PHE A 2 11.36 8.86 -1.62
C PHE A 2 11.18 7.68 -2.56
N CYS A 3 10.37 7.85 -3.60
CA CYS A 3 10.25 6.87 -4.68
C CYS A 3 11.29 7.27 -5.74
N ARG A 4 12.31 6.44 -5.96
CA ARG A 4 13.38 6.70 -6.94
C ARG A 4 13.08 6.02 -8.26
N ASN A 5 12.54 4.80 -8.21
CA ASN A 5 12.12 4.05 -9.38
C ASN A 5 10.77 3.36 -9.08
N PRO A 6 9.63 3.98 -9.44
CA PRO A 6 8.31 3.46 -9.10
C PRO A 6 8.04 2.05 -9.64
N GLU A 7 8.64 1.68 -10.77
CA GLU A 7 8.50 0.35 -11.38
C GLU A 7 9.21 -0.75 -10.58
N SER A 8 10.15 -0.39 -9.69
CA SER A 8 10.91 -1.35 -8.88
C SER A 8 10.64 -1.20 -7.38
N ASP A 9 10.35 0.01 -6.90
CA ASP A 9 10.20 0.31 -5.47
C ASP A 9 9.00 -0.44 -4.83
N PHE A 10 8.03 -0.88 -5.63
CA PHE A 10 6.82 -1.57 -5.17
C PHE A 10 6.69 -3.02 -5.65
N THR A 11 7.76 -3.62 -6.19
CA THR A 11 7.75 -4.98 -6.75
C THR A 11 8.35 -6.03 -5.82
N ARG A 12 8.60 -5.70 -4.55
CA ARG A 12 9.26 -6.60 -3.63
C ARG A 12 8.38 -7.80 -3.29
N ASN A 13 8.94 -9.01 -3.46
CA ASN A 13 8.27 -10.25 -3.09
C ASN A 13 7.85 -10.25 -1.62
N ARG A 14 6.61 -10.67 -1.40
CA ARG A 14 5.98 -10.69 -0.10
C ARG A 14 6.53 -11.87 0.72
N LYS A 15 6.90 -11.61 1.98
CA LYS A 15 7.42 -12.63 2.90
C LYS A 15 6.35 -13.27 3.80
N LEU A 16 5.25 -12.55 4.00
CA LEU A 16 4.10 -12.99 4.81
C LEU A 16 3.14 -13.80 3.97
N SER A 17 2.58 -14.85 4.55
CA SER A 17 1.48 -15.60 3.91
C SER A 17 0.26 -14.69 3.66
N PHE A 18 -0.61 -15.12 2.75
CA PHE A 18 -1.81 -14.36 2.42
C PHE A 18 -2.77 -14.21 3.61
N ARG A 19 -2.91 -15.25 4.43
CA ARG A 19 -3.73 -15.19 5.65
C ARG A 19 -3.18 -14.21 6.69
N GLU A 20 -1.88 -14.27 6.98
CA GLU A 20 -1.24 -13.30 7.89
C GLU A 20 -1.38 -11.88 7.38
N TYR A 21 -1.36 -11.69 6.04
CA TYR A 21 -1.59 -10.39 5.45
C TYR A 21 -2.95 -9.82 5.78
N ILE A 22 -3.99 -10.60 5.49
CA ILE A 22 -5.38 -10.17 5.67
C ILE A 22 -5.60 -9.82 7.14
N GLN A 23 -5.11 -10.67 8.04
CA GLN A 23 -5.25 -10.45 9.47
C GLN A 23 -4.56 -9.15 9.91
N PHE A 24 -3.33 -8.91 9.43
CA PHE A 24 -2.63 -7.65 9.67
C PHE A 24 -3.39 -6.44 9.12
N MET A 25 -3.93 -6.53 7.90
CA MET A 25 -4.70 -5.45 7.26
C MET A 25 -5.98 -5.12 8.03
N LEU A 26 -6.68 -6.12 8.55
CA LEU A 26 -7.92 -5.94 9.31
C LEU A 26 -7.68 -5.34 10.71
N GLN A 27 -6.51 -5.58 11.30
CA GLN A 27 -6.12 -4.99 12.58
C GLN A 27 -5.77 -3.51 12.46
N MET A 28 -5.39 -3.04 11.28
CA MET A 28 -5.06 -1.63 11.05
C MET A 28 -6.33 -0.75 11.04
N GLN A 29 -6.36 0.27 11.90
CA GLN A 29 -7.48 1.22 12.01
C GLN A 29 -7.32 2.48 11.13
N SER A 30 -6.46 2.43 10.10
CA SER A 30 -6.18 3.59 9.27
C SER A 30 -7.29 3.86 8.24
N LYS A 31 -7.71 5.13 8.14
CA LYS A 31 -8.68 5.59 7.12
C LYS A 31 -8.11 5.50 5.69
N SER A 32 -6.79 5.57 5.51
CA SER A 32 -6.16 5.58 4.18
C SER A 32 -6.16 4.22 3.47
N VAL A 33 -6.47 3.13 4.18
CA VAL A 33 -6.49 1.76 3.65
C VAL A 33 -7.88 1.13 3.62
N SER A 34 -8.93 1.94 3.82
CA SER A 34 -10.33 1.47 3.93
C SER A 34 -10.77 0.59 2.75
N ASN A 35 -10.41 0.96 1.51
CA ASN A 35 -10.75 0.16 0.33
C ASN A 35 -10.09 -1.23 0.37
N ALA A 36 -8.82 -1.31 0.75
CA ALA A 36 -8.10 -2.58 0.88
C ALA A 36 -8.71 -3.44 2.00
N VAL A 37 -9.09 -2.83 3.13
CA VAL A 37 -9.78 -3.51 4.23
C VAL A 37 -11.14 -4.07 3.78
N ASN A 38 -11.90 -3.33 2.96
CA ASN A 38 -13.17 -3.81 2.43
C ASN A 38 -12.99 -5.01 1.50
N ILE A 39 -11.92 -5.02 0.69
CA ILE A 39 -11.56 -6.17 -0.15
C ILE A 39 -11.22 -7.39 0.73
N CYS A 40 -10.44 -7.21 1.80
CA CYS A 40 -10.15 -8.28 2.76
C CYS A 40 -11.43 -8.87 3.36
N ARG A 41 -12.40 -8.02 3.73
CA ARG A 41 -13.71 -8.48 4.27
C ARG A 41 -14.53 -9.23 3.22
N ALA A 42 -14.54 -8.76 1.98
CA ALA A 42 -15.25 -9.41 0.89
C ALA A 42 -14.68 -10.82 0.61
N TYR A 43 -13.35 -10.93 0.57
CA TYR A 43 -12.66 -12.22 0.43
C TYR A 43 -13.05 -13.20 1.55
N LEU A 44 -13.06 -12.75 2.81
CA LEU A 44 -13.45 -13.62 3.93
C LEU A 44 -14.91 -14.07 3.88
N LYS A 45 -15.79 -13.28 3.26
CA LYS A 45 -17.23 -13.59 3.17
C LYS A 45 -17.57 -14.50 2.00
N HIS A 46 -16.92 -14.31 0.86
CA HIS A 46 -17.29 -14.96 -0.40
C HIS A 46 -16.25 -15.97 -0.91
N GLY A 47 -15.04 -15.98 -0.35
CA GLY A 47 -13.90 -16.69 -0.92
C GLY A 47 -13.38 -16.02 -2.20
N GLY A 48 -12.36 -16.60 -2.82
CA GLY A 48 -11.78 -16.12 -4.08
C GLY A 48 -10.36 -16.61 -4.32
N ASP A 49 -9.75 -16.19 -5.42
CA ASP A 49 -8.33 -16.42 -5.67
C ASP A 49 -7.46 -15.47 -4.83
N GLU A 50 -6.44 -16.02 -4.19
CA GLU A 50 -5.50 -15.27 -3.36
C GLU A 50 -4.68 -14.28 -4.21
N THR A 51 -4.31 -14.67 -5.43
CA THR A 51 -3.47 -13.87 -6.32
C THR A 51 -4.23 -12.64 -6.81
N GLU A 52 -5.44 -12.81 -7.33
CA GLU A 52 -6.32 -11.72 -7.75
C GLU A 52 -6.62 -10.75 -6.61
N THR A 53 -6.94 -11.29 -5.44
CA THR A 53 -7.24 -10.46 -4.25
C THR A 53 -6.01 -9.67 -3.82
N MET A 54 -4.82 -10.27 -3.87
CA MET A 54 -3.57 -9.60 -3.53
C MET A 54 -3.25 -8.46 -4.51
N LEU A 55 -3.41 -8.70 -5.82
CA LEU A 55 -3.22 -7.67 -6.85
C LEU A 55 -4.19 -6.51 -6.67
N LEU A 56 -5.44 -6.81 -6.34
CA LEU A 56 -6.46 -5.80 -6.09
C LEU A 56 -6.12 -4.96 -4.85
N ILE A 57 -5.69 -5.58 -3.75
CA ILE A 57 -5.24 -4.86 -2.56
C ILE A 57 -4.03 -3.97 -2.90
N GLN A 58 -3.05 -4.51 -3.61
CA GLN A 58 -1.84 -3.77 -4.00
C GLN A 58 -2.19 -2.51 -4.81
N LYS A 59 -3.13 -2.59 -5.75
CA LYS A 59 -3.63 -1.44 -6.53
C LYS A 59 -4.14 -0.28 -5.67
N TYR A 60 -4.74 -0.57 -4.51
CA TYR A 60 -5.24 0.48 -3.60
C TYR A 60 -4.16 1.03 -2.66
N LEU A 61 -3.08 0.27 -2.42
CA LEU A 61 -2.00 0.64 -1.51
C LEU A 61 -0.80 1.29 -2.22
N THR A 62 -0.52 0.94 -3.47
CA THR A 62 0.62 1.52 -4.19
C THR A 62 0.36 3.00 -4.50
N PRO A 63 1.36 3.87 -4.30
CA PRO A 63 1.23 5.29 -4.66
C PRO A 63 1.24 5.48 -6.19
N VAL A 64 1.79 4.51 -6.93
CA VAL A 64 1.74 4.43 -8.38
C VAL A 64 0.35 3.97 -8.79
N ARG A 65 -0.35 4.83 -9.53
CA ARG A 65 -1.67 4.55 -10.09
C ARG A 65 -1.63 4.81 -11.59
N TYR A 66 -1.80 3.75 -12.37
CA TYR A 66 -1.93 3.83 -13.83
C TYR A 66 -3.18 4.66 -14.19
N ASN A 67 -3.11 5.42 -15.29
CA ASN A 67 -4.20 6.27 -15.82
C ASN A 67 -4.65 7.43 -14.92
N ARG A 68 -3.70 8.15 -14.30
CA ARG A 68 -4.02 9.36 -13.54
C ARG A 68 -4.37 10.50 -14.51
N LYS A 69 -5.59 11.04 -14.43
CA LYS A 69 -6.06 12.17 -15.27
C LYS A 69 -5.15 13.41 -15.17
N TYR A 70 -4.57 13.63 -13.99
CA TYR A 70 -3.64 14.73 -13.74
C TYR A 70 -2.32 14.18 -13.20
N PRO A 71 -1.16 14.61 -13.74
CA PRO A 71 0.14 14.18 -13.25
C PRO A 71 0.37 14.64 -11.81
N ILE A 72 1.16 13.88 -11.04
CA ILE A 72 1.58 14.32 -9.71
C ILE A 72 2.62 15.42 -9.89
N HIS A 73 2.37 16.60 -9.31
CA HIS A 73 3.39 17.64 -9.23
C HIS A 73 4.45 17.21 -8.21
N LEU A 74 5.50 16.55 -8.70
CA LEU A 74 6.62 16.09 -7.88
C LEU A 74 7.61 17.22 -7.66
N SER A 75 7.70 17.74 -6.44
CA SER A 75 8.78 18.62 -6.03
C SER A 75 9.92 17.80 -5.40
N PRO A 76 11.20 18.05 -5.73
CA PRO A 76 12.33 17.45 -5.03
C PRO A 76 12.21 17.69 -3.53
N LYS A 77 12.03 16.62 -2.74
CA LYS A 77 12.03 16.73 -1.28
C LYS A 77 13.48 16.76 -0.78
N ARG A 78 13.79 17.64 0.17
CA ARG A 78 15.08 17.65 0.87
C ARG A 78 14.99 16.74 2.10
N ASN A 79 16.09 16.08 2.46
CA ASN A 79 16.19 15.37 3.73
C ASN A 79 16.03 16.39 4.87
N ARG A 80 15.18 16.09 5.85
CA ARG A 80 14.94 16.93 7.03
C ARG A 80 15.57 16.20 8.21
N ASP A 81 16.58 16.80 8.83
CA ASP A 81 17.14 16.28 10.07
C ASP A 81 16.15 16.52 11.22
N PHE A 82 15.92 15.47 12.01
CA PHE A 82 14.97 15.46 13.14
C PHE A 82 15.62 15.92 14.46
N MET A 83 16.68 16.74 14.39
CA MET A 83 17.49 17.12 15.56
C MET A 83 16.78 18.06 16.56
N TYR A 84 15.53 18.48 16.31
CA TYR A 84 14.80 19.43 17.15
C TYR A 84 14.12 18.82 18.39
N ARG A 85 14.44 17.56 18.74
CA ARG A 85 13.89 16.88 19.94
C ARG A 85 14.96 16.23 20.84
N VAL A 86 16.24 16.51 20.60
CA VAL A 86 17.35 16.02 21.44
C VAL A 86 18.00 17.23 22.13
N THR A 87 17.28 17.84 23.06
CA THR A 87 17.80 18.78 24.06
C THR A 87 17.09 18.51 25.37
#